data_AF-A0A1W2GCJ9-F1
#
_entry.id   AF-A0A1W2GCJ9-F1
#
_cell.length_a   1.000
_cell.length_b   1.000
_cell.length_c   1.000
_cell.angle_alpha   90.00
_cell.angle_beta   90.00
_cell.angle_gamma   90.00
#
_symmetry.space_group_name_H-M   'P 1'
#
loop_
_entity.id
_entity.type
_entity.pdbx_description
1 polymer ?
#
loop_
_entity_poly.entity_id
_entity_poly.type
_entity_poly.pdbx_seq_one_letter_code
_entity_poly.pdbx_strand_id
1 'polypeptide(L)' 'MSKKEKKNKPNVNPELEGFEVNINSFGEIKSSLKIDELNQFLNKNVEDKKLKDREDLDDSKK' A
#
# COMPACT_ATOMS: atom_id res chain seq x y z
N MET A 1 6.93 -12.87 -34.90
CA MET A 1 5.78 -12.68 -34.00
C MET A 1 6.30 -12.20 -32.65
N SER A 2 6.03 -10.94 -32.30
CA SER A 2 6.51 -10.32 -31.07
C SER A 2 5.90 -11.03 -29.87
N LYS A 3 6.76 -11.60 -29.01
CA LYS A 3 6.36 -12.28 -27.78
C LYS A 3 5.70 -11.25 -26.86
N LYS A 4 4.35 -11.26 -26.80
CA LYS A 4 3.61 -10.48 -25.81
C LYS A 4 4.04 -11.00 -24.44
N GLU A 5 4.88 -10.23 -23.76
CA GLU A 5 5.22 -10.49 -22.37
C GLU A 5 3.90 -10.51 -21.59
N LYS A 6 3.55 -11.69 -21.06
CA LYS A 6 2.42 -11.79 -20.14
C LYS A 6 2.85 -11.01 -18.90
N LYS A 7 2.39 -9.77 -18.78
CA LYS A 7 2.50 -8.99 -17.54
C LYS A 7 1.75 -9.79 -16.47
N ASN A 8 2.47 -10.62 -15.73
CA ASN A 8 1.92 -11.30 -14.56
C ASN A 8 1.48 -10.20 -13.61
N LYS A 9 0.18 -10.17 -13.31
CA LYS A 9 -0.33 -9.24 -12.30
C LYS A 9 0.36 -9.56 -10.97
N PRO A 10 0.78 -8.55 -10.20
CA PRO A 10 1.30 -8.79 -8.86
C PRO A 10 0.23 -9.49 -7.99
N ASN A 11 0.66 -10.42 -7.14
CA ASN A 11 -0.22 -11.02 -6.14
C ASN A 11 -0.51 -9.96 -5.07
N VAL A 12 -1.65 -9.29 -5.21
CA VAL A 12 -2.15 -8.27 -4.28
C VAL A 12 -3.30 -8.85 -3.44
N ASN A 13 -3.61 -8.21 -2.31
CA ASN A 13 -4.81 -8.53 -1.52
C ASN A 13 -6.06 -8.38 -2.43
N PRO A 14 -7.08 -9.26 -2.32
CA PRO A 14 -8.34 -9.09 -3.04
C PRO A 14 -8.96 -7.68 -2.92
N GLU A 15 -8.83 -7.02 -1.77
CA GLU A 15 -9.30 -5.63 -1.56
C GLU A 15 -8.49 -4.59 -2.38
N LEU A 16 -7.31 -4.97 -2.90
CA LEU A 16 -6.44 -4.15 -3.74
C LEU A 16 -6.37 -4.65 -5.19
N GLU A 17 -7.32 -5.50 -5.62
CA GLU A 17 -7.36 -5.96 -7.00
C GLU A 17 -7.53 -4.78 -7.97
N GLY A 18 -6.60 -4.64 -8.93
CA GLY A 18 -6.56 -3.49 -9.84
C GLY A 18 -5.73 -2.29 -9.34
N PHE A 19 -5.08 -2.43 -8.18
CA PHE A 19 -4.04 -1.50 -7.75
C PHE A 19 -2.81 -1.62 -8.66
N GLU A 20 -2.48 -0.54 -9.35
CA GLU A 20 -1.25 -0.40 -10.13
C GLU A 20 -0.45 0.78 -9.60
N VAL A 21 0.86 0.61 -9.49
CA VAL A 21 1.80 1.67 -9.12
C VAL A 21 2.90 1.73 -10.17
N ASN A 22 3.15 2.93 -10.69
CA ASN A 22 4.16 3.18 -11.71
C ASN A 22 4.99 4.41 -11.31
N ILE A 23 6.30 4.33 -11.53
CA ILE A 23 7.21 5.46 -11.32
C ILE A 23 7.55 6.03 -12.69
N ASN A 24 7.36 7.34 -12.88
CA ASN A 24 7.73 7.98 -14.13
C ASN A 24 9.22 8.38 -14.14
N SER A 25 9.71 8.87 -15.28
CA SER A 25 11.11 9.28 -15.44
C SER A 25 11.53 10.45 -14.53
N PHE A 26 10.58 11.17 -13.94
CA PHE A 26 10.82 12.26 -12.99
C PHE A 26 10.78 11.78 -11.53
N GLY A 27 10.56 10.49 -11.28
CA GLY A 27 10.46 9.93 -9.93
C GLY A 27 9.09 10.13 -9.26
N GLU A 28 8.08 10.61 -10.00
CA GLU A 28 6.72 10.73 -9.48
C GLU A 28 6.06 9.35 -9.43
N ILE A 29 5.41 9.05 -8.31
CA ILE A 29 4.65 7.81 -8.10
C ILE A 29 3.22 8.05 -8.59
N LYS A 30 2.80 7.29 -9.61
CA LYS A 30 1.42 7.25 -10.09
C LYS A 30 0.75 5.96 -9.64
N SER A 31 -0.34 6.11 -8.90
CA SER A 31 -1.19 5.00 -8.46
C SER A 31 -2.55 5.05 -9.13
N SER A 32 -3.17 3.89 -9.37
CA SER A 32 -4.57 3.79 -9.81
C SER A 32 -5.59 4.06 -8.70
N LEU A 33 -5.22 3.84 -7.43
CA LEU A 33 -6.07 4.12 -6.27
C LEU A 33 -5.75 5.47 -5.64
N LYS A 34 -6.73 6.05 -4.94
CA LYS A 34 -6.51 7.28 -4.18
C LYS A 34 -5.63 6.99 -2.96
N ILE A 35 -4.79 7.97 -2.62
CA ILE A 35 -3.90 7.87 -1.46
C ILE A 35 -4.70 7.65 -0.16
N ASP A 36 -5.88 8.25 -0.05
CA ASP A 36 -6.73 8.16 1.14
C ASP A 36 -7.25 6.73 1.35
N GLU A 37 -7.68 6.06 0.28
CA GLU A 37 -8.17 4.68 0.33
C GLU A 37 -7.03 3.71 0.68
N LEU A 38 -5.84 3.94 0.13
CA LEU A 38 -4.64 3.17 0.47
C LEU A 38 -4.26 3.35 1.94
N ASN A 39 -4.31 4.58 2.46
CA ASN A 39 -4.01 4.86 3.87
C ASN A 39 -5.02 4.18 4.80
N GLN A 40 -6.31 4.20 4.47
CA GLN A 40 -7.33 3.49 5.24
C GLN A 40 -7.09 1.97 5.24
N PHE A 41 -6.75 1.40 4.09
CA PHE A 41 -6.40 -0.02 3.99
C PHE A 41 -5.20 -0.38 4.86
N LEU A 42 -4.15 0.46 4.83
CA LEU A 42 -2.94 0.25 5.64
C LEU A 42 -3.25 0.37 7.13
N ASN A 43 -3.96 1.41 7.58
CA ASN A 43 -4.33 1.59 8.98
C ASN A 43 -5.18 0.43 9.54
N LYS A 44 -6.00 -0.22 8.69
CA LYS A 44 -6.82 -1.38 9.07
C LYS A 44 -6.00 -2.68 9.18
N ASN A 45 -5.06 -2.89 8.26
CA ASN A 45 -4.37 -4.18 8.09
C ASN A 45 -2.95 -4.20 8.67
N VAL A 46 -2.35 -3.03 8.92
CA VAL A 46 -0.95 -2.87 9.33
C VAL A 46 -0.90 -2.05 10.61
N GLU A 47 -0.25 -2.62 11.62
CA GLU A 47 0.08 -1.90 12.85
C GLU A 47 1.10 -0.79 12.56
N ASP A 48 0.82 0.44 13.02
CA ASP A 48 1.76 1.55 12.85
C ASP A 48 2.99 1.33 13.74
N LYS A 49 4.07 0.86 13.12
CA LYS A 49 5.35 0.61 13.78
C LYS A 49 5.92 1.83 14.49
N LYS A 50 5.56 3.05 14.07
CA LYS A 50 6.01 4.29 14.73
C LYS A 50 5.34 4.52 16.08
N LEU A 51 4.19 3.89 16.31
CA LEU A 51 3.42 3.99 17.55
C LEU A 51 3.66 2.80 18.48
N LYS A 52 4.28 1.72 17.97
CA LYS A 52 4.49 0.48 18.71
C LYS A 52 5.40 0.61 19.93
N ASP A 53 6.45 1.42 19.82
CA ASP A 53 7.45 1.60 20.87
C ASP A 53 7.20 2.87 21.71
N ARG A 54 6.00 3.46 21.61
CA ARG A 54 5.64 4.67 22.35
C ARG A 54 4.99 4.30 23.68
N GLU A 55 5.78 4.36 24.75
CA GLU A 55 5.31 4.16 26.13
C GLU A 55 4.25 5.20 26.53
N ASP A 56 4.28 6.39 25.93
CA ASP A 56 3.32 7.50 26.16
C ASP A 56 1.94 7.29 25.55
N LEU A 57 1.76 6.26 24.69
CA LEU A 57 0.47 5.94 24.08
C LEU A 57 -0.20 4.71 24.71
N ASP A 58 0.49 4.01 25.61
CA ASP A 58 0.01 2.82 26.32
C ASP A 58 -0.81 3.19 27.60
N ASP A 59 -1.46 4.36 27.62
CA ASP A 59 -2.43 4.75 28.65
C ASP A 59 -3.72 3.90 28.63
N SER A 60 -3.87 3.00 27.64
CA SER A 60 -5.02 2.11 27.48
C SER A 60 -4.93 0.81 28.29
N LYS A 61 -3.86 0.61 29.08
CA LYS A 61 -3.67 -0.60 29.92
C LYS A 61 -3.60 -0.33 31.43
N LYS A 62 -4.09 0.81 31.92
CA LYS A 62 -4.16 1.09 33.36
C LYS A 62 -5.54 0.88 33.94
#